data_AF-A0A832PU56-F1
#
_entry.id   AF-A0A832PU56-F1
#
_cell.length_a   1.000
_cell.length_b   1.000
_cell.length_c   1.000
_cell.angle_alpha   90.00
_cell.angle_beta   90.00
_cell.angle_gamma   90.00
#
_symmetry.space_group_name_H-M   'P 1'
#
loop_
_entity.id
_entity.type
_entity.pdbx_description
1 polymer ?
#
loop_
_entity_poly.entity_id
_entity_poly.type
_entity_poly.pdbx_seq_one_letter_code
_entity_poly.pdbx_strand_id
1 'polypeptide(L)'
;MRGPFETLYVGGGTPSLMPFSVLSTAIGWIGELQSFDSMTEITIEANPGDVTAQRCEEWLQLGFNRVSLGIQALDDNTLRFLGRRHDTAGAISAQEVLRKSSFSNISIDLIYGLPGQSEKAWLATLQRAIDFEVEHISCYQLTVEDQTPFGRAVASGAMVMPDEQTLVEMFILTSHTLAKAGYEHYEVSNFAKAGFRAKHNSRYWDGSPYLGLGPAAHSYDGNARWWNADDLDVWLKEIQAPNPERLELINDDQKRLERLALGLRTSDGVPRTLVTNNEQKNRLIEQMISNGFLQTQQDVLVPTTKGMLVADAMAKALWD
;
A
#
# COMPACT_ATOMS: atom_id res chain seq x y z
N MET A 1 -1.11 6.59 -23.00
CA MET A 1 0.04 7.03 -22.17
C MET A 1 1.29 7.08 -23.04
N ARG A 2 2.20 8.04 -22.83
CA ARG A 2 3.46 8.16 -23.59
C ARG A 2 4.62 8.21 -22.60
N GLY A 3 5.67 7.45 -22.87
CA GLY A 3 6.89 7.39 -22.05
C GLY A 3 7.12 6.00 -21.45
N PRO A 4 8.35 5.72 -20.99
CA PRO A 4 8.68 4.45 -20.37
C PRO A 4 8.05 4.35 -18.96
N PHE A 5 7.43 3.22 -18.64
CA PHE A 5 7.15 2.80 -17.27
C PHE A 5 8.46 2.56 -16.49
N GLU A 6 8.50 3.03 -15.25
CA GLU A 6 9.64 2.84 -14.34
C GLU A 6 9.42 1.70 -13.35
N THR A 7 8.19 1.19 -13.25
CA THR A 7 7.80 0.16 -12.29
C THR A 7 6.77 -0.78 -12.88
N LEU A 8 6.84 -2.06 -12.51
CA LEU A 8 5.82 -3.06 -12.79
C LEU A 8 5.39 -3.72 -11.47
N TYR A 9 4.10 -3.88 -11.26
CA TYR A 9 3.55 -4.52 -10.07
C TYR A 9 2.56 -5.60 -10.48
N VAL A 10 2.85 -6.84 -10.10
CA VAL A 10 1.98 -7.99 -10.33
C VAL A 10 1.33 -8.35 -9.00
N GLY A 11 0.09 -7.87 -8.82
CA GLY A 11 -0.68 -7.99 -7.60
C GLY A 11 -2.10 -8.52 -7.80
N GLY A 12 -2.91 -8.44 -6.76
CA GLY A 12 -4.35 -8.73 -6.79
C GLY A 12 -4.68 -9.99 -6.00
N GLY A 13 -5.13 -11.04 -6.69
CA GLY A 13 -5.48 -12.31 -6.05
C GLY A 13 -4.27 -13.00 -5.41
N THR A 14 -3.62 -13.89 -6.14
CA THR A 14 -2.39 -14.53 -5.66
C THR A 14 -1.45 -14.80 -6.83
N PRO A 15 -0.68 -13.79 -7.27
CA PRO A 15 0.26 -13.92 -8.38
C PRO A 15 1.28 -15.05 -8.20
N SER A 16 1.73 -15.27 -6.97
CA SER A 16 2.64 -16.38 -6.61
C SER A 16 2.12 -17.79 -6.92
N LEU A 17 0.81 -17.99 -7.09
CA LEU A 17 0.24 -19.28 -7.53
C LEU A 17 0.38 -19.50 -9.04
N MET A 18 0.62 -18.44 -9.83
CA MET A 18 0.68 -18.56 -11.28
C MET A 18 1.81 -19.51 -11.71
N PRO A 19 1.56 -20.43 -12.66
CA PRO A 19 2.62 -21.23 -13.26
C PRO A 19 3.67 -20.34 -13.90
N PHE A 20 4.94 -20.74 -13.84
CA PHE A 20 6.05 -20.01 -14.47
C PHE A 20 5.77 -19.68 -15.94
N SER A 21 5.22 -20.63 -16.70
CA SER A 21 4.90 -20.43 -18.12
C SER A 21 3.90 -19.31 -18.37
N VAL A 22 2.89 -19.17 -17.51
CA VAL A 22 1.87 -18.11 -17.63
C VAL A 22 2.49 -16.76 -17.31
N LEU A 23 3.23 -16.67 -16.19
CA LEU A 23 3.88 -15.43 -15.78
C LEU A 23 4.95 -15.00 -16.78
N SER A 24 5.76 -15.94 -17.28
CA SER A 24 6.76 -15.71 -18.31
C SER A 24 6.14 -15.17 -19.60
N THR A 25 5.00 -15.72 -20.03
CA THR A 25 4.30 -15.23 -21.23
C THR A 25 3.82 -13.79 -21.05
N ALA A 26 3.19 -13.49 -19.90
CA ALA A 26 2.69 -12.15 -19.60
C ALA A 26 3.81 -11.11 -19.52
N ILE A 27 4.91 -11.43 -18.82
CA ILE A 27 6.09 -10.56 -18.73
C ILE A 27 6.76 -10.40 -20.11
N GLY A 28 6.80 -11.46 -20.92
CA GLY A 28 7.28 -11.42 -22.30
C GLY A 28 6.53 -10.41 -23.16
N TRP A 29 5.19 -10.41 -23.13
CA TRP A 29 4.37 -9.44 -23.86
C TRP A 29 4.60 -8.00 -23.39
N ILE A 30 4.81 -7.79 -22.08
CA ILE A 30 5.16 -6.46 -21.57
C ILE A 30 6.53 -6.03 -22.12
N GLY A 31 7.50 -6.95 -22.16
CA GLY A 31 8.83 -6.72 -22.72
C GLY A 31 8.84 -6.38 -24.21
N GLU A 32 7.89 -6.91 -24.98
CA GLU A 32 7.70 -6.56 -26.40
C GLU A 32 7.18 -5.11 -26.59
N LEU A 33 6.39 -4.63 -25.63
CA LEU A 33 5.82 -3.28 -25.66
C LEU A 33 6.76 -2.24 -25.04
N GLN A 34 7.60 -2.64 -24.09
CA GLN A 34 8.52 -1.76 -23.40
C GLN A 34 9.76 -2.47 -22.85
N SER A 35 10.93 -1.85 -23.02
CA SER A 35 12.16 -2.31 -22.36
C SER A 35 12.05 -2.26 -20.83
N PHE A 36 12.60 -3.29 -20.18
CA PHE A 36 12.80 -3.37 -18.74
C PHE A 36 13.99 -2.54 -18.24
N ASP A 37 14.85 -2.01 -19.11
CA ASP A 37 16.02 -1.21 -18.71
C ASP A 37 15.65 0.06 -17.93
N SER A 38 14.45 0.60 -18.18
CA SER A 38 13.92 1.74 -17.44
C SER A 38 13.22 1.35 -16.14
N MET A 39 12.94 0.06 -15.92
CA MET A 39 12.19 -0.40 -14.76
C MET A 39 13.12 -0.57 -13.55
N THR A 40 12.92 0.28 -12.55
CA THR A 40 13.75 0.29 -11.34
C THR A 40 13.12 -0.46 -10.16
N GLU A 41 11.88 -0.95 -10.33
CA GLU A 41 11.18 -1.83 -9.39
C GLU A 41 10.21 -2.73 -10.17
N ILE A 42 10.35 -4.04 -9.98
CA ILE A 42 9.44 -5.06 -10.53
C ILE A 42 9.00 -5.93 -9.36
N THR A 43 7.75 -5.74 -8.94
CA THR A 43 7.18 -6.35 -7.73
C THR A 43 6.25 -7.50 -8.06
N ILE A 44 6.34 -8.57 -7.27
CA ILE A 44 5.31 -9.62 -7.20
C ILE A 44 4.75 -9.76 -5.78
N GLU A 45 3.43 -9.96 -5.67
CA GLU A 45 2.79 -10.34 -4.41
C GLU A 45 2.84 -11.86 -4.19
N ALA A 46 3.21 -12.26 -2.97
CA ALA A 46 3.31 -13.66 -2.57
C ALA A 46 2.58 -13.95 -1.25
N ASN A 47 1.97 -15.14 -1.16
CA ASN A 47 1.58 -15.70 0.12
C ASN A 47 2.70 -16.60 0.66
N PRO A 48 2.87 -16.73 1.98
CA PRO A 48 3.90 -17.59 2.56
C PRO A 48 3.90 -19.04 2.07
N GLY A 49 2.71 -19.63 1.84
CA GLY A 49 2.59 -21.02 1.38
C GLY A 49 3.14 -21.28 -0.03
N ASP A 50 3.33 -20.23 -0.83
CA ASP A 50 3.73 -20.33 -2.24
C ASP A 50 5.23 -20.09 -2.43
N VAL A 51 5.94 -19.67 -1.38
CA VAL A 51 7.35 -19.31 -1.43
C VAL A 51 8.23 -20.55 -1.27
N THR A 52 8.91 -20.92 -2.36
CA THR A 52 9.95 -21.96 -2.36
C THR A 52 11.21 -21.42 -3.04
N ALA A 53 12.35 -22.10 -2.84
CA ALA A 53 13.60 -21.71 -3.49
C ALA A 53 13.46 -21.70 -5.03
N GLN A 54 12.78 -22.71 -5.59
CA GLN A 54 12.50 -22.78 -7.02
C GLN A 54 11.63 -21.61 -7.48
N ARG A 55 10.55 -21.26 -6.75
CA ARG A 55 9.70 -20.12 -7.10
C ARG A 55 10.45 -18.80 -7.04
N CYS A 56 11.32 -18.62 -6.06
CA CYS A 56 12.17 -17.42 -5.99
C CYS A 56 13.10 -17.31 -7.20
N GLU A 57 13.73 -18.41 -7.61
CA GLU A 57 14.56 -18.45 -8.82
C GLU A 57 13.75 -18.13 -10.07
N GLU A 58 12.58 -18.74 -10.22
CA GLU A 58 11.63 -18.47 -11.32
C GLU A 58 11.25 -16.98 -11.39
N TRP A 59 10.94 -16.35 -10.26
CA TRP A 59 10.61 -14.91 -10.24
C TRP A 59 11.82 -14.04 -10.58
N LEU A 60 13.00 -14.35 -10.03
CA LEU A 60 14.24 -13.63 -10.34
C LEU A 60 14.59 -13.74 -11.84
N GLN A 61 14.39 -14.91 -12.45
CA GLN A 61 14.60 -15.12 -13.89
C GLN A 61 13.67 -14.26 -14.77
N LEU A 62 12.48 -13.90 -14.27
CA LEU A 62 11.54 -13.00 -14.94
C LEU A 62 11.82 -11.52 -14.65
N GLY A 63 12.87 -11.20 -13.89
CA GLY A 63 13.27 -9.83 -13.59
C GLY A 63 12.60 -9.22 -12.37
N PHE A 64 11.78 -9.98 -11.61
CA PHE A 64 11.28 -9.51 -10.33
C PHE A 64 12.45 -9.21 -9.40
N ASN A 65 12.47 -8.02 -8.83
CA ASN A 65 13.50 -7.57 -7.90
C ASN A 65 12.93 -7.14 -6.54
N ARG A 66 11.60 -7.17 -6.40
CA ARG A 66 10.88 -6.94 -5.14
C ARG A 66 9.79 -8.00 -4.94
N VAL A 67 9.62 -8.46 -3.69
CA VAL A 67 8.51 -9.33 -3.29
C VAL A 67 7.73 -8.66 -2.17
N SER A 68 6.39 -8.61 -2.26
CA SER A 68 5.52 -8.28 -1.13
C SER A 68 4.89 -9.54 -0.55
N LEU A 69 5.29 -9.90 0.66
CA LEU A 69 4.86 -11.11 1.34
C LEU A 69 3.70 -10.83 2.29
N GLY A 70 2.52 -11.36 1.96
CA GLY A 70 1.30 -11.14 2.72
C GLY A 70 1.20 -11.98 4.02
N ILE A 71 2.02 -11.67 5.03
CA ILE A 71 2.05 -12.39 6.32
C ILE A 71 0.78 -12.13 7.14
N GLN A 72 0.36 -10.87 7.21
CA GLN A 72 -0.76 -10.28 7.96
C GLN A 72 -0.66 -10.34 9.47
N ALA A 73 -0.31 -11.50 10.02
CA ALA A 73 -0.16 -11.70 11.45
C ALA A 73 0.90 -12.77 11.74
N LEU A 74 1.49 -12.69 12.93
CA LEU A 74 2.44 -13.68 13.45
C LEU A 74 1.86 -14.39 14.68
N ASP A 75 0.56 -14.65 14.64
CA ASP A 75 -0.21 -15.37 15.65
C ASP A 75 -1.23 -16.29 14.95
N ASP A 76 -1.21 -17.59 15.26
CA ASP A 76 -2.00 -18.57 14.51
C ASP A 76 -3.51 -18.43 14.75
N ASN A 77 -3.95 -17.92 15.90
CA ASN A 77 -5.37 -17.65 16.14
C ASN A 77 -5.84 -16.51 15.24
N THR A 78 -5.03 -15.46 15.15
CA THR A 78 -5.26 -14.30 14.28
C THR A 78 -5.26 -14.71 12.81
N LEU A 79 -4.33 -15.55 12.38
CA LEU A 79 -4.28 -16.05 11.00
C LEU A 79 -5.52 -16.88 10.65
N ARG A 80 -5.96 -17.77 11.55
CA ARG A 80 -7.22 -18.51 11.40
C ARG A 80 -8.42 -17.58 11.32
N PHE A 81 -8.47 -16.57 12.19
CA PHE A 81 -9.51 -15.55 12.20
C PHE A 81 -9.58 -14.77 10.87
N LEU A 82 -8.42 -14.44 10.30
CA LEU A 82 -8.29 -13.79 8.99
C LEU A 82 -8.50 -14.75 7.80
N GLY A 83 -8.82 -16.02 8.04
CA GLY A 83 -9.01 -17.03 6.98
C GLY A 83 -7.73 -17.34 6.20
N ARG A 84 -6.55 -17.09 6.77
CA ARG A 84 -5.27 -17.35 6.12
C ARG A 84 -4.97 -18.84 6.07
N ARG A 85 -4.39 -19.28 4.95
CA ARG A 85 -4.03 -20.68 4.66
C ARG A 85 -2.66 -21.08 5.20
N HIS A 86 -1.88 -20.12 5.69
CA HIS A 86 -0.59 -20.33 6.32
C HIS A 86 -0.69 -20.12 7.84
N ASP A 87 0.26 -20.68 8.56
CA ASP A 87 0.50 -20.42 9.97
C ASP A 87 1.77 -19.58 10.16
N THR A 88 2.09 -19.28 11.41
CA THR A 88 3.27 -18.50 11.78
C THR A 88 4.57 -19.18 11.34
N ALA A 89 4.65 -20.51 11.40
CA ALA A 89 5.83 -21.26 10.98
C ALA A 89 6.05 -21.16 9.47
N GLY A 90 4.98 -21.23 8.68
CA GLY A 90 5.00 -21.00 7.25
C GLY A 90 5.45 -19.59 6.88
N ALA A 91 4.98 -18.56 7.60
CA ALA A 91 5.44 -17.18 7.42
C ALA A 91 6.95 -17.02 7.66
N ILE A 92 7.47 -17.61 8.74
CA ILE A 92 8.92 -17.60 9.04
C ILE A 92 9.69 -18.33 7.95
N SER A 93 9.27 -19.54 7.57
CA SER A 93 9.93 -20.34 6.54
C SER A 93 10.00 -19.61 5.19
N ALA A 94 8.89 -18.98 4.77
CA ALA A 94 8.84 -18.19 3.55
C ALA A 94 9.82 -17.01 3.59
N GLN A 95 9.87 -16.30 4.72
CA GLN A 95 10.82 -15.21 4.91
C GLN A 95 12.27 -15.72 4.84
N GLU A 96 12.60 -16.85 5.46
CA GLU A 96 13.94 -17.42 5.41
C GLU A 96 14.35 -17.84 4.00
N VAL A 97 13.41 -18.40 3.22
CA VAL A 97 13.64 -18.76 1.82
C VAL A 97 13.91 -17.50 0.99
N LEU A 98 13.11 -16.45 1.15
CA LEU A 98 13.34 -15.17 0.47
C LEU A 98 14.70 -14.57 0.86
N ARG A 99 15.08 -14.60 2.13
CA ARG A 99 16.39 -14.11 2.59
C ARG A 99 17.57 -14.89 2.04
N LYS A 100 17.41 -16.20 1.82
CA LYS A 100 18.43 -17.05 1.20
C LYS A 100 18.48 -16.89 -0.33
N SER A 101 17.47 -16.27 -0.93
CA SER A 101 17.43 -15.96 -2.36
C SER A 101 18.16 -14.64 -2.68
N SER A 102 18.26 -14.31 -3.96
CA SER A 102 18.92 -13.08 -4.43
C SER A 102 18.03 -11.84 -4.45
N PHE A 103 16.82 -11.89 -3.87
CA PHE A 103 15.98 -10.70 -3.74
C PHE A 103 16.64 -9.65 -2.85
N SER A 104 16.76 -8.42 -3.37
CA SER A 104 17.38 -7.30 -2.65
C SER A 104 16.36 -6.44 -1.89
N ASN A 105 15.06 -6.59 -2.19
CA ASN A 105 13.97 -5.83 -1.58
C ASN A 105 12.79 -6.75 -1.25
N ILE A 106 12.62 -7.07 0.04
CA ILE A 106 11.49 -7.87 0.50
C ILE A 106 10.62 -6.97 1.40
N SER A 107 9.33 -6.98 1.11
CA SER A 107 8.29 -6.37 1.91
C SER A 107 7.49 -7.44 2.63
N ILE A 108 6.99 -7.11 3.82
CA ILE A 108 5.94 -7.89 4.48
C ILE A 108 4.73 -7.00 4.75
N ASP A 109 3.55 -7.56 4.59
CA ASP A 109 2.30 -6.87 4.86
C ASP A 109 1.70 -7.40 6.16
N LEU A 110 1.32 -6.51 7.06
CA LEU A 110 0.75 -6.79 8.38
C LEU A 110 -0.58 -6.06 8.54
N ILE A 111 -1.47 -6.63 9.37
CA ILE A 111 -2.77 -6.03 9.71
C ILE A 111 -2.87 -5.81 11.21
N TYR A 112 -3.31 -4.62 11.61
CA TYR A 112 -3.61 -4.27 13.01
C TYR A 112 -5.03 -3.71 13.15
N GLY A 113 -5.47 -3.47 14.39
CA GLY A 113 -6.84 -3.02 14.68
C GLY A 113 -7.86 -4.16 14.60
N LEU A 114 -7.43 -5.39 14.86
CA LEU A 114 -8.29 -6.58 14.83
C LEU A 114 -9.15 -6.66 16.10
N PRO A 115 -10.37 -7.22 16.02
CA PRO A 115 -11.19 -7.53 17.19
C PRO A 115 -10.44 -8.34 18.24
N GLY A 116 -10.38 -7.81 19.47
CA GLY A 116 -9.68 -8.43 20.59
C GLY A 116 -8.15 -8.34 20.55
N GLN A 117 -7.56 -7.68 19.56
CA GLN A 117 -6.12 -7.43 19.52
C GLN A 117 -5.74 -6.36 20.55
N SER A 118 -4.79 -6.70 21.42
CA SER A 118 -4.23 -5.73 22.37
C SER A 118 -2.98 -5.05 21.79
N GLU A 119 -2.68 -3.84 22.26
CA GLU A 119 -1.41 -3.16 21.94
C GLU A 119 -0.19 -4.03 22.24
N LYS A 120 -0.21 -4.79 23.35
CA LYS A 120 0.87 -5.71 23.70
C LYS A 120 1.07 -6.79 22.65
N ALA A 121 -0.02 -7.37 22.15
CA ALA A 121 0.04 -8.38 21.10
C ALA A 121 0.54 -7.77 19.78
N TRP A 122 0.10 -6.55 19.46
CA TRP A 122 0.58 -5.84 18.28
C TRP A 122 2.06 -5.49 18.35
N LEU A 123 2.54 -4.97 19.48
CA LEU A 123 3.96 -4.71 19.72
C LEU A 123 4.81 -5.97 19.57
N ALA A 124 4.33 -7.12 20.05
CA ALA A 124 5.02 -8.39 19.88
C ALA A 124 5.11 -8.79 18.39
N THR A 125 4.07 -8.57 17.60
CA THR A 125 4.09 -8.77 16.15
C THR A 125 5.11 -7.84 15.48
N LEU A 126 5.13 -6.56 15.83
CA LEU A 126 6.10 -5.59 15.29
C LEU A 126 7.54 -5.99 15.63
N GLN A 127 7.82 -6.43 16.86
CA GLN A 127 9.16 -6.86 17.23
C GLN A 127 9.63 -8.03 16.37
N ARG A 128 8.76 -9.02 16.14
CA ARG A 128 9.10 -10.16 15.28
C ARG A 128 9.26 -9.78 13.81
N ALA A 129 8.46 -8.83 13.33
CA ALA A 129 8.60 -8.26 11.99
C ALA A 129 9.94 -7.53 11.82
N ILE A 130 10.40 -6.82 12.85
CA ILE A 130 11.73 -6.19 12.88
C ILE A 130 12.83 -7.27 12.83
N ASP A 131 12.67 -8.37 13.56
CA ASP A 131 13.64 -9.48 13.59
C ASP A 131 13.77 -10.20 12.23
N PHE A 132 12.80 -10.04 11.32
CA PHE A 132 12.93 -10.49 9.92
C PHE A 132 13.87 -9.60 9.08
N GLU A 133 14.30 -8.47 9.63
CA GLU A 133 15.23 -7.52 9.02
C GLU A 133 14.85 -7.13 7.58
N VAL A 134 13.55 -7.02 7.31
CA VAL A 134 13.08 -6.71 5.96
C VAL A 134 13.36 -5.29 5.52
N GLU A 135 13.31 -5.04 4.21
CA GLU A 135 13.57 -3.70 3.68
C GLU A 135 12.36 -2.79 3.83
N HIS A 136 11.18 -3.39 3.81
CA HIS A 136 9.90 -2.69 3.81
C HIS A 136 8.86 -3.43 4.67
N ILE A 137 8.06 -2.67 5.43
CA ILE A 137 6.96 -3.20 6.23
C ILE A 137 5.73 -2.35 5.94
N SER A 138 4.66 -3.01 5.50
CA SER A 138 3.34 -2.41 5.37
C SER A 138 2.51 -2.78 6.60
N CYS A 139 1.88 -1.81 7.26
CA CYS A 139 1.00 -2.01 8.40
C CYS A 139 -0.36 -1.38 8.11
N TYR A 140 -1.31 -2.21 7.70
CA TYR A 140 -2.67 -1.78 7.38
C TYR A 140 -3.56 -1.85 8.62
N GLN A 141 -4.32 -0.79 8.87
CA GLN A 141 -5.46 -0.91 9.76
C GLN A 141 -6.53 -1.79 9.10
N LEU A 142 -7.15 -2.69 9.86
CA LEU A 142 -8.25 -3.48 9.35
C LEU A 142 -9.43 -2.59 8.96
N THR A 143 -9.73 -2.55 7.67
CA THR A 143 -10.95 -1.96 7.12
C THR A 143 -12.01 -3.05 7.01
N VAL A 144 -13.20 -2.79 7.55
CA VAL A 144 -14.33 -3.70 7.49
C VAL A 144 -15.21 -3.36 6.31
N GLU A 145 -15.26 -4.28 5.34
CA GLU A 145 -16.11 -4.15 4.15
C GLU A 145 -17.52 -4.69 4.45
N ASP A 146 -18.55 -3.86 4.27
CA ASP A 146 -19.94 -4.13 4.67
C ASP A 146 -20.50 -5.45 4.10
N GLN A 147 -20.12 -5.78 2.86
CA GLN A 147 -20.63 -6.96 2.14
C GLN A 147 -19.92 -8.26 2.52
N THR A 148 -18.89 -8.20 3.36
CA THR A 148 -18.15 -9.39 3.79
C THR A 148 -18.83 -10.09 4.96
N PRO A 149 -18.53 -11.38 5.23
CA PRO A 149 -18.95 -12.03 6.47
C PRO A 149 -18.54 -11.24 7.72
N PHE A 150 -17.39 -10.56 7.65
CA PHE A 150 -16.88 -9.70 8.71
C PHE A 150 -17.76 -8.47 8.93
N GLY A 151 -18.10 -7.75 7.86
CA GLY A 151 -19.01 -6.61 7.90
C GLY A 151 -20.36 -6.95 8.53
N ARG A 152 -20.94 -8.10 8.15
CA ARG A 152 -22.18 -8.61 8.75
C ARG A 152 -22.04 -8.94 10.24
N ALA A 153 -20.91 -9.49 10.68
CA ALA A 153 -20.66 -9.81 12.08
C ALA A 153 -20.52 -8.54 12.94
N VAL A 154 -19.83 -7.51 12.43
CA VAL A 154 -19.72 -6.21 13.09
C VAL A 154 -21.07 -5.50 13.14
N ALA A 155 -21.80 -5.44 12.02
CA ALA A 155 -23.11 -4.79 11.94
C ALA A 155 -24.17 -5.42 12.85
N SER A 156 -24.06 -6.73 13.13
CA SER A 156 -24.95 -7.44 14.06
C SER A 156 -24.52 -7.38 15.53
N GLY A 157 -23.35 -6.78 15.83
CA GLY A 157 -22.77 -6.76 17.17
C GLY A 157 -22.18 -8.09 17.64
N ALA A 158 -22.12 -9.10 16.77
CA ALA A 158 -21.46 -10.38 17.05
C ALA A 158 -19.92 -10.24 17.14
N MET A 159 -19.39 -9.13 16.62
CA MET A 159 -17.97 -8.79 16.63
C MET A 159 -17.81 -7.32 16.98
N VAL A 160 -16.94 -7.02 17.95
CA VAL A 160 -16.68 -5.66 18.41
C VAL A 160 -15.32 -5.21 17.89
N MET A 161 -15.30 -4.13 17.13
CA MET A 161 -14.08 -3.49 16.68
C MET A 161 -13.44 -2.68 17.82
N PRO A 162 -12.10 -2.53 17.83
CA PRO A 162 -11.45 -1.58 18.72
C PRO A 162 -12.03 -0.18 18.57
N ASP A 163 -12.08 0.58 19.66
CA ASP A 163 -12.49 1.98 19.61
C ASP A 163 -11.43 2.85 18.91
N GLU A 164 -11.84 4.05 18.51
CA GLU A 164 -10.98 5.01 17.80
C GLU A 164 -9.71 5.34 18.58
N GLN A 165 -9.82 5.49 19.91
CA GLN A 165 -8.68 5.80 20.78
C GLN A 165 -7.63 4.69 20.74
N THR A 166 -8.06 3.42 20.82
CA THR A 166 -7.18 2.26 20.71
C THR A 166 -6.47 2.21 19.35
N LEU A 167 -7.20 2.50 18.26
CA LEU A 167 -6.62 2.52 16.91
C LEU A 167 -5.58 3.64 16.74
N VAL A 168 -5.86 4.83 17.29
CA VAL A 168 -4.91 5.95 17.34
C VAL A 168 -3.65 5.55 18.11
N GLU A 169 -3.80 4.92 19.28
CA GLU A 169 -2.67 4.46 20.10
C GLU A 169 -1.84 3.41 19.37
N MET A 170 -2.48 2.44 18.70
CA MET A 170 -1.78 1.44 17.88
C MET A 170 -1.03 2.06 16.69
N PHE A 171 -1.60 3.06 16.01
CA PHE A 171 -0.93 3.75 14.90
C PHE A 171 0.32 4.48 15.39
N ILE A 172 0.22 5.23 16.49
CA ILE A 172 1.37 5.94 17.09
C ILE A 172 2.43 4.95 17.57
N LEU A 173 2.02 3.86 18.23
CA LEU A 173 2.89 2.77 18.67
C LEU A 173 3.66 2.16 17.48
N THR A 174 2.96 1.90 16.36
CA THR A 174 3.56 1.36 15.13
C THR A 174 4.64 2.29 14.62
N SER A 175 4.29 3.56 14.43
CA SER A 175 5.20 4.59 13.93
C SER A 175 6.47 4.71 14.78
N HIS A 176 6.32 4.85 16.10
CA HIS A 176 7.46 4.98 17.01
C HIS A 176 8.32 3.72 17.06
N THR A 177 7.71 2.54 17.07
CA THR A 177 8.43 1.27 17.18
C THR A 177 9.28 1.02 15.94
N LEU A 178 8.70 1.19 14.75
CA LEU A 178 9.40 0.98 13.49
C LEU A 178 10.44 2.08 13.22
N ALA A 179 10.15 3.35 13.56
CA ALA A 179 11.13 4.43 13.49
C ALA A 179 12.36 4.17 14.36
N LYS A 180 12.15 3.68 15.59
CA LYS A 180 13.26 3.30 16.49
C LYS A 180 14.10 2.15 15.93
N ALA A 181 13.51 1.27 15.13
CA ALA A 181 14.20 0.19 14.44
C ALA A 181 14.86 0.61 13.11
N GLY A 182 14.79 1.91 12.75
CA GLY A 182 15.44 2.46 11.55
C GLY A 182 14.60 2.43 10.29
N TYR A 183 13.29 2.19 10.40
CA TYR A 183 12.37 2.33 9.27
C TYR A 183 11.76 3.74 9.25
N GLU A 184 11.83 4.39 8.10
CA GLU A 184 11.14 5.65 7.85
C GLU A 184 9.63 5.41 7.67
N HIS A 185 8.80 6.11 8.43
CA HIS A 185 7.35 6.18 8.21
C HIS A 185 7.04 7.19 7.10
N TYR A 186 7.10 6.74 5.85
CA TYR A 186 7.08 7.65 4.69
C TYR A 186 5.67 7.90 4.14
N GLU A 187 4.70 7.05 4.47
CA GLU A 187 3.27 7.27 4.21
C GLU A 187 2.42 6.46 5.20
N VAL A 188 1.14 6.83 5.34
CA VAL A 188 0.15 6.31 6.32
C VAL A 188 0.32 4.84 6.71
N SER A 189 0.50 3.93 5.75
CA SER A 189 0.58 2.49 6.01
C SER A 189 1.96 1.90 5.85
N ASN A 190 2.96 2.62 5.30
CA ASN A 190 4.21 2.01 4.87
C ASN A 190 5.46 2.58 5.53
N PHE A 191 6.36 1.66 5.82
CA PHE A 191 7.62 1.87 6.51
C PHE A 191 8.76 1.25 5.72
N ALA A 192 9.85 1.97 5.54
CA ALA A 192 10.97 1.48 4.73
C ALA A 192 12.33 1.83 5.33
N LYS A 193 13.31 0.95 5.13
CA LYS A 193 14.72 1.33 5.27
C LYS A 193 15.07 2.37 4.19
N ALA A 194 16.10 3.19 4.45
CA ALA A 194 16.55 4.20 3.50
C ALA A 194 16.82 3.59 2.12
N GLY A 195 16.21 4.16 1.07
CA GLY A 195 16.33 3.69 -0.31
C GLY A 195 15.33 2.58 -0.73
N PHE A 196 14.49 2.11 0.19
CA PHE A 196 13.56 0.99 -0.05
C PHE A 196 12.07 1.36 0.02
N ARG A 197 11.74 2.65 -0.04
CA ARG A 197 10.34 3.08 -0.25
C ARG A 197 9.79 2.39 -1.50
N ALA A 198 8.56 1.86 -1.44
CA ALA A 198 7.93 1.18 -2.57
C ALA A 198 7.68 2.17 -3.71
N LYS A 199 8.44 2.06 -4.80
CA LYS A 199 8.42 3.03 -5.89
C LYS A 199 7.10 3.01 -6.63
N HIS A 200 6.53 1.83 -6.85
CA HIS A 200 5.24 1.67 -7.52
C HIS A 200 4.13 2.35 -6.71
N ASN A 201 4.06 2.07 -5.41
CA ASN A 201 3.03 2.65 -4.53
C ASN A 201 3.17 4.17 -4.42
N SER A 202 4.41 4.69 -4.39
CA SER A 202 4.68 6.13 -4.40
C SER A 202 4.09 6.86 -5.62
N ARG A 203 3.92 6.17 -6.76
CA ARG A 203 3.30 6.76 -7.96
C ARG A 203 1.82 7.09 -7.76
N TYR A 204 1.13 6.37 -6.88
CA TYR A 204 -0.24 6.73 -6.54
C TYR A 204 -0.29 8.01 -5.70
N TRP A 205 0.67 8.20 -4.79
CA TRP A 205 0.73 9.35 -3.89
C TRP A 205 1.13 10.65 -4.59
N ASP A 206 2.05 10.59 -5.56
CA ASP A 206 2.52 11.77 -6.30
C ASP A 206 1.64 12.16 -7.50
N GLY A 207 0.60 11.37 -7.79
CA GLY A 207 -0.33 11.58 -8.89
C GLY A 207 0.26 11.22 -10.27
N SER A 208 1.27 10.35 -10.30
CA SER A 208 1.84 9.87 -11.56
C SER A 208 0.84 9.02 -12.35
N PRO A 209 0.86 9.08 -13.69
CA PRO A 209 0.10 8.16 -14.53
C PRO A 209 0.47 6.69 -14.32
N TYR A 210 -0.50 5.80 -14.41
CA TYR A 210 -0.33 4.36 -14.31
C TYR A 210 -1.35 3.61 -15.18
N LEU A 211 -0.96 2.44 -15.67
CA LEU A 211 -1.80 1.55 -16.47
C LEU A 211 -2.10 0.27 -15.70
N GLY A 212 -3.39 0.01 -15.48
CA GLY A 212 -3.88 -1.25 -14.93
C GLY A 212 -4.32 -2.20 -16.02
N LEU A 213 -3.91 -3.47 -15.89
CA LEU A 213 -4.27 -4.55 -16.80
C LEU A 213 -4.99 -5.67 -16.03
N GLY A 214 -6.05 -6.22 -16.62
CA GLY A 214 -6.84 -7.30 -16.03
C GLY A 214 -8.13 -6.82 -15.36
N PRO A 215 -8.95 -7.75 -14.83
CA PRO A 215 -10.22 -7.43 -14.20
C PRO A 215 -10.01 -6.53 -12.97
N ALA A 216 -10.96 -5.63 -12.73
CA ALA A 216 -10.92 -4.59 -11.68
C ALA A 216 -9.73 -3.61 -11.75
N ALA A 217 -8.83 -3.73 -12.72
CA ALA A 217 -7.63 -2.91 -12.76
C ALA A 217 -7.95 -1.44 -13.08
N HIS A 218 -7.31 -0.55 -12.34
CA HIS A 218 -7.50 0.89 -12.44
C HIS A 218 -6.37 1.52 -13.28
N SER A 219 -6.68 2.58 -14.02
CA SER A 219 -5.71 3.33 -14.81
C SER A 219 -5.93 4.83 -14.69
N TYR A 220 -4.86 5.59 -14.86
CA TYR A 220 -4.87 7.05 -14.85
C TYR A 220 -3.81 7.59 -15.81
N ASP A 221 -4.17 8.51 -16.69
CA ASP A 221 -3.23 9.09 -17.67
C ASP A 221 -2.79 10.53 -17.36
N GLY A 222 -3.18 11.07 -16.20
CA GLY A 222 -3.00 12.47 -15.83
C GLY A 222 -4.21 13.35 -16.10
N ASN A 223 -5.20 12.89 -16.88
CA ASN A 223 -6.41 13.63 -17.22
C ASN A 223 -7.69 12.82 -17.03
N ALA A 224 -7.65 11.53 -17.32
CA ALA A 224 -8.76 10.62 -17.16
C ALA A 224 -8.37 9.44 -16.28
N ARG A 225 -9.30 9.01 -15.44
CA ARG A 225 -9.23 7.77 -14.66
C ARG A 225 -10.27 6.80 -15.21
N TRP A 226 -9.91 5.54 -15.33
CA TRP A 226 -10.83 4.50 -15.80
C TRP A 226 -10.51 3.15 -15.18
N TRP A 227 -11.49 2.26 -15.24
CA TRP A 227 -11.43 0.97 -14.58
C TRP A 227 -11.99 -0.11 -15.49
N ASN A 228 -11.34 -1.27 -15.44
CA ASN A 228 -11.79 -2.48 -16.09
C ASN A 228 -12.90 -3.13 -15.26
N ALA A 229 -13.80 -3.86 -15.93
CA ALA A 229 -14.87 -4.61 -15.28
C ALA A 229 -14.33 -5.45 -14.11
N ASP A 230 -14.98 -5.34 -12.94
CA ASP A 230 -14.59 -6.09 -11.75
C ASP A 230 -15.07 -7.55 -11.76
N ASP A 231 -16.21 -7.80 -12.41
CA ASP A 231 -16.72 -9.14 -12.69
C ASP A 231 -15.91 -9.82 -13.80
N LEU A 232 -15.40 -11.02 -13.49
CA LEU A 232 -14.53 -11.76 -14.39
C LEU A 232 -15.25 -12.19 -15.68
N ASP A 233 -16.52 -12.58 -15.61
CA ASP A 233 -17.27 -13.04 -16.78
C ASP A 233 -17.61 -11.87 -17.70
N VAL A 234 -17.88 -10.69 -17.15
CA VAL A 234 -18.02 -9.45 -17.91
C VAL A 234 -16.70 -9.10 -18.58
N TRP A 235 -15.61 -9.05 -17.82
CA TRP A 235 -14.27 -8.74 -18.34
C TRP A 235 -13.86 -9.64 -19.51
N LEU A 236 -14.04 -10.96 -19.37
CA LEU A 236 -13.69 -11.94 -20.41
C LEU A 236 -14.51 -11.77 -21.70
N LYS A 237 -15.75 -11.28 -21.62
CA LYS A 237 -16.57 -10.99 -22.81
C LYS A 237 -16.12 -9.71 -23.51
N GLU A 238 -15.66 -8.73 -22.75
CA GLU A 238 -15.34 -7.39 -23.26
C GLU A 238 -13.90 -7.24 -23.75
N ILE A 239 -12.97 -8.12 -23.33
CA ILE A 239 -11.54 -7.99 -23.61
C ILE A 239 -11.15 -7.92 -25.10
N GLN A 240 -12.01 -8.40 -26.01
CA GLN A 240 -11.78 -8.32 -27.45
C GLN A 240 -11.98 -6.90 -28.01
N ALA A 241 -12.77 -6.07 -27.32
CA ALA A 241 -13.00 -4.67 -27.61
C ALA A 241 -13.12 -3.92 -26.28
N PRO A 242 -12.00 -3.79 -25.55
CA PRO A 242 -12.02 -3.37 -24.15
C PRO A 242 -12.55 -1.94 -24.07
N ASN A 243 -13.68 -1.78 -23.41
CA ASN A 243 -14.20 -0.48 -22.99
C ASN A 243 -14.02 -0.38 -21.48
N PRO A 244 -13.70 0.80 -20.96
CA PRO A 244 -13.71 1.00 -19.51
C PRO A 244 -15.14 0.80 -19.00
N GLU A 245 -15.30 0.08 -17.89
CA GLU A 245 -16.60 -0.05 -17.21
C GLU A 245 -17.10 1.34 -16.80
N ARG A 246 -16.17 2.18 -16.32
CA ARG A 246 -16.45 3.57 -15.99
C ARG A 246 -15.22 4.44 -16.33
N LEU A 247 -15.49 5.69 -16.70
CA LEU A 247 -14.50 6.69 -17.09
C LEU A 247 -14.82 7.99 -16.36
N GLU A 248 -13.81 8.60 -15.77
CA GLU A 248 -13.88 9.88 -15.09
C GLU A 248 -12.87 10.85 -15.70
N LEU A 249 -13.32 12.04 -16.10
CA LEU A 249 -12.45 13.14 -16.50
C LEU A 249 -12.13 13.98 -15.27
N ILE A 250 -10.84 14.20 -15.02
CA ILE A 250 -10.34 14.90 -13.85
C ILE A 250 -9.92 16.31 -14.26
N ASN A 251 -10.61 17.32 -13.73
CA ASN A 251 -10.28 18.73 -13.95
C ASN A 251 -9.15 19.21 -13.03
N ASP A 252 -8.63 20.41 -13.28
CA ASP A 252 -7.46 20.92 -12.56
C ASP A 252 -7.70 21.15 -11.06
N ASP A 253 -8.94 21.51 -10.66
CA ASP A 253 -9.29 21.63 -9.24
C ASP A 253 -9.30 20.27 -8.54
N GLN A 254 -9.84 19.23 -9.18
CA GLN A 254 -9.79 17.86 -8.66
C GLN A 254 -8.34 17.38 -8.54
N LYS A 255 -7.48 17.64 -9.54
CA LYS A 255 -6.05 17.30 -9.45
C LYS A 255 -5.37 18.02 -8.28
N ARG A 256 -5.70 19.30 -8.05
CA ARG A 256 -5.15 20.07 -6.91
C ARG A 256 -5.61 19.50 -5.57
N LEU A 257 -6.89 19.15 -5.45
CA LEU A 257 -7.46 18.52 -4.26
C LEU A 257 -6.83 17.15 -4.00
N GLU A 258 -6.73 16.29 -5.02
CA GLU A 258 -6.11 14.98 -4.88
C GLU A 258 -4.64 15.10 -4.47
N ARG A 259 -3.87 16.01 -5.08
CA ARG A 259 -2.48 16.25 -4.67
C ARG A 259 -2.37 16.76 -3.23
N LEU A 260 -3.31 17.59 -2.78
CA LEU A 260 -3.39 18.02 -1.38
C LEU A 260 -3.70 16.84 -0.45
N ALA A 261 -4.72 16.05 -0.76
CA ALA A 261 -5.18 14.93 0.06
C ALA A 261 -4.15 13.80 0.15
N LEU A 262 -3.56 13.42 -0.99
CA LEU A 262 -2.58 12.33 -1.07
C LEU A 262 -1.22 12.76 -0.51
N GLY A 263 -0.76 13.99 -0.77
CA GLY A 263 0.51 14.46 -0.21
C GLY A 263 0.49 14.62 1.31
N LEU A 264 -0.65 14.99 1.91
CA LEU A 264 -0.81 15.05 3.37
C LEU A 264 -0.87 13.67 4.05
N ARG A 265 -0.90 12.59 3.26
CA ARG A 265 -0.76 11.20 3.72
C ARG A 265 0.70 10.72 3.70
N THR A 266 1.65 11.54 3.26
CA THR A 266 3.07 11.16 3.16
C THR A 266 3.98 12.08 3.97
N SER A 267 5.17 11.58 4.31
CA SER A 267 6.22 12.39 4.96
C SER A 267 6.81 13.46 4.03
N ASP A 268 6.53 13.38 2.72
CA ASP A 268 6.97 14.36 1.73
C ASP A 268 6.08 15.61 1.75
N GLY A 269 4.83 15.48 2.21
CA GLY A 269 3.91 16.59 2.40
C GLY A 269 3.48 17.25 1.09
N VAL A 270 3.11 18.53 1.19
CA VAL A 270 2.57 19.31 0.07
C VAL A 270 3.17 20.72 0.02
N PRO A 271 3.44 21.27 -1.18
CA PRO A 271 3.79 22.68 -1.30
C PRO A 271 2.68 23.57 -0.74
N ARG A 272 3.04 24.59 0.03
CA ARG A 272 2.09 25.59 0.57
C ARG A 272 1.24 26.22 -0.53
N THR A 273 1.76 26.30 -1.76
CA THR A 273 1.07 26.85 -2.93
C THR A 273 -0.18 26.07 -3.35
N LEU A 274 -0.37 24.82 -2.92
CA LEU A 274 -1.61 24.07 -3.17
C LEU A 274 -2.80 24.60 -2.35
N VAL A 275 -2.52 25.26 -1.23
CA VAL A 275 -3.54 25.87 -0.36
C VAL A 275 -3.74 27.33 -0.76
N THR A 276 -5.00 27.76 -0.87
CA THR A 276 -5.34 29.16 -1.19
C THR A 276 -4.65 30.12 -0.21
N ASN A 277 -3.99 31.16 -0.72
CA ASN A 277 -3.32 32.14 0.12
C ASN A 277 -4.31 33.23 0.57
N ASN A 278 -4.91 33.02 1.74
CA ASN A 278 -5.73 34.01 2.42
C ASN A 278 -5.52 33.94 3.94
N GLU A 279 -5.97 34.97 4.65
CA GLU A 279 -5.77 35.13 6.09
C GLU A 279 -6.37 33.98 6.92
N GLN A 280 -7.54 33.46 6.52
CA GLN A 280 -8.20 32.34 7.18
C GLN A 280 -7.37 31.05 7.09
N LYS A 281 -6.89 30.73 5.88
CA LYS A 281 -6.07 29.53 5.64
C LYS A 281 -4.69 29.64 6.29
N ASN A 282 -4.09 30.83 6.30
CA ASN A 282 -2.84 31.07 7.00
C ASN A 282 -2.97 30.80 8.50
N ARG A 283 -4.02 31.34 9.15
CA ARG A 283 -4.31 31.05 10.56
C ARG A 283 -4.57 29.57 10.82
N LEU A 284 -5.30 28.89 9.93
CA LEU A 284 -5.58 27.47 10.10
C LEU A 284 -4.30 26.63 10.05
N ILE A 285 -3.38 26.93 9.13
CA ILE A 285 -2.08 26.27 9.04
C ILE A 285 -1.27 26.52 10.32
N GLU A 286 -1.20 27.76 10.81
CA GLU A 286 -0.51 28.09 12.07
C GLU A 286 -1.10 27.31 13.25
N GLN A 287 -2.43 27.17 13.32
CA GLN A 287 -3.10 26.36 14.35
C GLN A 287 -2.75 24.88 14.22
N MET A 288 -2.75 24.31 13.01
CA MET A 288 -2.36 22.92 12.78
C MET A 288 -0.90 22.67 13.18
N ILE A 289 0.00 23.63 12.90
CA ILE A 289 1.40 23.56 13.33
C ILE A 289 1.51 23.63 14.85
N SER A 290 0.86 24.61 15.48
CA SER A 290 0.87 24.77 16.94
C SER A 290 0.29 23.55 17.67
N ASN A 291 -0.66 22.86 17.07
CA ASN A 291 -1.28 21.64 17.62
C ASN A 291 -0.51 20.35 17.27
N GLY A 292 0.62 20.48 16.58
CA GLY A 292 1.53 19.40 16.22
C GLY A 292 1.00 18.46 15.13
N PHE A 293 0.06 18.90 14.29
CA PHE A 293 -0.43 18.12 13.14
C PHE A 293 0.41 18.34 11.89
N LEU A 294 0.91 19.56 11.71
CA LEU A 294 1.79 19.93 10.60
C LEU A 294 3.13 20.42 11.14
N GLN A 295 4.15 20.30 10.31
CA GLN A 295 5.40 21.04 10.42
C GLN A 295 5.70 21.69 9.06
N THR A 296 6.49 22.76 9.08
CA THR A 296 6.93 23.42 7.84
C THR A 296 8.39 23.11 7.61
N GLN A 297 8.71 22.60 6.42
CA GLN A 297 10.07 22.46 5.93
C GLN A 297 10.22 23.32 4.68
N GLN A 298 10.91 24.46 4.81
CA GLN A 298 10.93 25.51 3.78
C GLN A 298 9.51 25.98 3.43
N ASP A 299 9.01 25.68 2.23
CA ASP A 299 7.65 26.02 1.76
C ASP A 299 6.75 24.78 1.62
N VAL A 300 7.11 23.68 2.28
CA VAL A 300 6.35 22.42 2.27
C VAL A 300 5.66 22.21 3.63
N LEU A 301 4.36 21.94 3.57
CA LEU A 301 3.55 21.51 4.70
C LEU A 301 3.67 20.00 4.83
N VAL A 302 4.35 19.54 5.87
CA VAL A 302 4.61 18.12 6.12
C VAL A 302 3.75 17.67 7.30
N PRO A 303 2.94 16.61 7.18
CA PRO A 303 2.23 16.04 8.31
C PRO A 303 3.21 15.43 9.31
N THR A 304 2.95 15.65 10.60
CA THR A 304 3.57 14.81 11.64
C THR A 304 2.88 13.45 11.67
N THR A 305 3.37 12.50 12.47
CA THR A 305 2.64 11.25 12.73
C THR A 305 1.20 11.50 13.20
N LYS A 306 0.99 12.52 14.05
CA LYS A 306 -0.35 12.92 14.50
C LYS A 306 -1.16 13.55 13.36
N GLY A 307 -0.50 14.26 12.45
CA GLY A 307 -1.12 14.78 11.23
C GLY A 307 -1.63 13.67 10.32
N MET A 308 -0.82 12.63 10.07
CA MET A 308 -1.18 11.52 9.18
C MET A 308 -2.48 10.81 9.61
N LEU A 309 -2.72 10.66 10.91
CA LEU A 309 -3.98 10.12 11.47
C LEU A 309 -5.23 10.86 10.99
N VAL A 310 -5.10 12.17 10.74
CA VAL A 310 -6.21 13.07 10.38
C VAL A 310 -5.98 13.73 9.02
N ALA A 311 -5.18 13.10 8.16
CA ALA A 311 -4.78 13.65 6.86
C ALA A 311 -5.97 14.09 6.02
N ASP A 312 -7.03 13.28 5.98
CA ASP A 312 -8.24 13.56 5.20
C ASP A 312 -9.00 14.79 5.74
N ALA A 313 -9.10 14.91 7.06
CA ALA A 313 -9.72 16.06 7.70
C ALA A 313 -8.90 17.35 7.48
N MET A 314 -7.57 17.25 7.54
CA MET A 314 -6.68 18.38 7.22
C MET A 314 -6.81 18.79 5.75
N ALA A 315 -6.80 17.84 4.83
CA ALA A 315 -6.93 18.11 3.40
C ALA A 315 -8.24 18.82 3.09
N LYS A 316 -9.37 18.33 3.64
CA LYS A 316 -10.67 18.97 3.51
C LYS A 316 -10.66 20.39 4.08
N ALA A 317 -10.18 20.57 5.31
CA ALA A 317 -10.15 21.88 5.96
C ALA A 317 -9.22 22.89 5.25
N LEU A 318 -8.14 22.42 4.63
CA LEU A 318 -7.23 23.25 3.83
C LEU A 318 -7.77 23.53 2.43
N TRP A 319 -8.63 22.66 1.90
CA TRP A 319 -9.34 22.87 0.64
C TRP A 319 -10.48 23.88 0.75
N ASP A 320 -11.42 23.67 1.68
CA ASP A 320 -12.72 24.38 1.82
C ASP A 320 -12.59 25.89 2.11
#